data_AF-A0A3E1NJJ0-F1
#
_entry.id   AF-A0A3E1NJJ0-F1
#
_cell.length_a   1.000
_cell.length_b   1.000
_cell.length_c   1.000
_cell.angle_alpha   90.00
_cell.angle_beta   90.00
_cell.angle_gamma   90.00
#
_symmetry.space_group_name_H-M   'P 1'
#
loop_
_entity.id
_entity.type
_entity.pdbx_description
1 polymer ?
#
loop_
_entity_poly.entity_id
_entity_poly.type
_entity_poly.pdbx_seq_one_letter_code
_entity_poly.pdbx_strand_id
1 'polypeptide(L)'
;MYPNLYYAFKDLFGISFTPLKIFNSFGCLVALSFLAAAFFIVKELRRKQAQGLFTYTKTTITVGSPASTGELVINFILGFIFGFKILGVFFIKGALNDPQTFIFSGNGSWMTGIMLGLLFMGLKWQEKNKNKLDKPEQRIVRIWPSDRVGDITIIAAVAGFIGAKIFDNLENWDRFIQDPIGNLFSASGFTFYGGLILATIAIIVYIRKYDISVVHMADAMAPALMLSYGLGRIGCQVAGDGDWGIVNTRPNPFGFLPDWAWAYDYPHNVNREGVPLLNCDWGDYCTHLAQPVYPTPLYEIVMSLALFGLLWFLRKRITMAGRLTAIYLFVNGLERFLIEKIRVNTKQNFLGLHPTQAEIISTCLMIAGVVLYIYAPKIKTKLYPVAE
;
A
#
# COMPACT_ATOMS: atom_id res chain seq x y z
N MET A 1 19.76 -3.78 -8.17
CA MET A 1 18.33 -3.78 -7.79
C MET A 1 17.94 -5.20 -7.45
N TYR A 2 16.92 -5.39 -6.62
CA TYR A 2 16.49 -6.71 -6.17
C TYR A 2 15.05 -6.97 -6.61
N PRO A 3 14.82 -7.76 -7.66
CA PRO A 3 13.46 -8.11 -8.12
C PRO A 3 12.61 -8.78 -7.05
N ASN A 4 13.21 -9.69 -6.30
CA ASN A 4 12.58 -10.46 -5.24
C ASN A 4 13.59 -10.77 -4.12
N LEU A 5 13.08 -11.33 -3.02
CA LEU A 5 13.90 -11.64 -1.86
C LEU A 5 14.98 -12.71 -2.15
N TYR A 6 14.81 -13.56 -3.16
CA TYR A 6 15.86 -14.52 -3.53
C TYR A 6 17.15 -13.80 -3.96
N TYR A 7 17.03 -12.81 -4.85
CA TYR A 7 18.19 -12.05 -5.31
C TYR A 7 18.81 -11.20 -4.21
N ALA A 8 17.98 -10.59 -3.34
CA ALA A 8 18.47 -9.86 -2.18
C ALA A 8 19.27 -10.75 -1.23
N PHE A 9 18.79 -11.95 -0.92
CA PHE A 9 19.47 -12.87 -0.01
C PHE A 9 20.70 -13.52 -0.64
N LYS A 10 20.67 -13.81 -1.94
CA LYS A 10 21.83 -14.32 -2.69
C LYS A 10 22.98 -13.32 -2.64
N ASP A 11 22.71 -12.04 -2.88
CA ASP A 11 23.72 -10.99 -2.93
C ASP A 11 24.22 -10.58 -1.53
N LEU A 12 23.30 -10.33 -0.57
CA LEU A 12 23.67 -9.81 0.75
C LEU A 12 24.24 -10.87 1.70
N PHE A 13 23.81 -12.13 1.56
CA PHE A 13 24.13 -13.19 2.51
C PHE A 13 24.72 -14.46 1.88
N GLY A 14 24.81 -14.54 0.54
CA GLY A 14 25.23 -15.75 -0.16
C GLY A 14 24.21 -16.90 -0.10
N ILE A 15 22.96 -16.63 0.31
CA ILE A 15 21.94 -17.67 0.54
C ILE A 15 21.08 -17.85 -0.72
N SER A 16 21.24 -19.00 -1.40
CA SER A 16 20.49 -19.35 -2.61
C SER A 16 19.22 -20.16 -2.30
N PHE A 17 18.26 -19.57 -1.57
CA PHE A 17 17.01 -20.24 -1.20
C PHE A 17 15.88 -19.92 -2.20
N THR A 18 15.70 -20.78 -3.20
CA THR A 18 14.74 -20.59 -4.32
C THR A 18 13.31 -20.21 -3.90
N PRO A 19 12.74 -20.70 -2.79
CA PRO A 19 11.42 -20.27 -2.33
C PRO A 19 11.22 -18.77 -2.14
N LEU A 20 12.30 -18.01 -1.92
CA LEU A 20 12.21 -16.55 -1.78
C LEU A 20 11.81 -15.83 -3.07
N LYS A 21 11.82 -16.50 -4.23
CA LYS A 21 11.39 -15.92 -5.52
C LYS A 21 9.92 -15.50 -5.52
N ILE A 22 9.07 -16.08 -4.67
CA ILE A 22 7.64 -15.74 -4.54
C ILE A 22 7.46 -14.31 -4.03
N PHE A 23 8.39 -13.85 -3.20
CA PHE A 23 8.27 -12.59 -2.50
C PHE A 23 8.98 -11.48 -3.28
N ASN A 24 8.23 -10.79 -4.13
CA ASN A 24 8.72 -9.60 -4.83
C ASN A 24 9.10 -8.51 -3.82
N SER A 25 10.25 -7.86 -4.01
CA SER A 25 10.77 -6.88 -3.07
C SER A 25 9.82 -5.68 -2.94
N PHE A 26 9.31 -5.19 -4.08
CA PHE A 26 8.30 -4.13 -4.12
C PHE A 26 7.06 -4.48 -3.30
N GLY A 27 6.45 -5.65 -3.56
CA GLY A 27 5.24 -6.09 -2.87
C GLY A 27 5.44 -6.26 -1.36
N CYS A 28 6.61 -6.75 -0.94
CA CYS A 28 6.95 -6.86 0.49
C CYS A 28 7.03 -5.49 1.16
N LEU A 29 7.67 -4.51 0.52
CA LEU A 29 7.81 -3.15 1.05
C LEU A 29 6.46 -2.42 1.08
N VAL A 30 5.62 -2.63 0.08
CA VAL A 30 4.23 -2.15 0.09
C VAL A 30 3.45 -2.77 1.27
N ALA A 31 3.55 -4.07 1.51
CA ALA A 31 2.88 -4.71 2.65
C ALA A 31 3.36 -4.15 4.00
N LEU A 32 4.66 -3.91 4.15
CA LEU A 32 5.23 -3.25 5.35
C LEU A 32 4.72 -1.82 5.50
N SER A 33 4.50 -1.10 4.40
CA SER A 33 3.93 0.25 4.43
C SER A 33 2.52 0.27 5.05
N PHE A 34 1.66 -0.72 4.74
CA PHE A 34 0.34 -0.85 5.36
C PHE A 34 0.42 -1.07 6.87
N LEU A 35 1.35 -1.92 7.33
CA LEU A 35 1.55 -2.19 8.76
C LEU A 35 2.05 -0.94 9.50
N ALA A 36 3.01 -0.23 8.92
CA ALA A 36 3.50 1.03 9.46
C ALA A 36 2.37 2.09 9.51
N ALA A 37 1.60 2.23 8.44
CA ALA A 37 0.46 3.13 8.38
C ALA A 37 -0.55 2.84 9.49
N ALA A 38 -0.97 1.58 9.60
CA ALA A 38 -1.91 1.13 10.61
C ALA A 38 -1.41 1.44 12.03
N PHE A 39 -0.13 1.17 12.31
CA PHE A 39 0.48 1.49 13.61
C PHE A 39 0.41 2.98 13.95
N PHE A 40 0.80 3.86 13.01
CA PHE A 40 0.79 5.31 13.24
C PHE A 40 -0.63 5.88 13.32
N ILE A 41 -1.58 5.34 12.54
CA ILE A 41 -3.01 5.69 12.62
C ILE A 41 -3.56 5.31 13.99
N VAL A 42 -3.33 4.08 14.47
CA VAL A 42 -3.78 3.65 15.81
C VAL A 42 -3.24 4.58 16.89
N LYS A 43 -1.95 4.93 16.82
CA LYS A 43 -1.30 5.83 17.78
C LYS A 43 -1.94 7.22 17.79
N GLU A 44 -2.24 7.75 16.62
CA GLU A 44 -2.84 9.09 16.49
C GLU A 44 -4.33 9.11 16.84
N LEU A 45 -5.08 8.05 16.52
CA LEU A 45 -6.47 7.89 16.94
C LEU A 45 -6.59 7.80 18.46
N ARG A 46 -5.72 7.03 19.13
CA ARG A 46 -5.68 6.97 20.61
C ARG A 46 -5.40 8.34 21.22
N ARG A 47 -4.49 9.11 20.64
CA ARG A 47 -4.22 10.49 21.08
C ARG A 47 -5.46 11.38 20.94
N LYS A 48 -6.15 11.33 19.78
CA LYS A 48 -7.36 12.12 19.53
C LYS A 48 -8.56 11.66 20.39
N GLN A 49 -8.65 10.37 20.72
CA GLN A 49 -9.63 9.84 21.68
C GLN A 49 -9.43 10.45 23.07
N ALA A 50 -8.18 10.53 23.56
CA ALA A 50 -7.86 11.19 24.82
C ALA A 50 -8.19 12.69 24.84
N GLN A 51 -8.40 13.32 23.67
CA GLN A 51 -8.86 14.70 23.53
C GLN A 51 -10.39 14.83 23.44
N GLY A 52 -11.14 13.72 23.55
CA GLY A 52 -12.59 13.73 23.40
C GLY A 52 -13.07 13.93 21.96
N LEU A 53 -12.24 13.72 20.93
CA LEU A 53 -12.62 13.92 19.53
C LEU A 53 -13.35 12.72 18.90
N PHE A 54 -13.44 11.60 19.62
CA PHE A 54 -14.07 10.38 19.17
C PHE A 54 -14.91 9.77 20.29
N THR A 55 -15.93 9.00 19.90
CA THR A 55 -16.72 8.15 20.80
C THR A 55 -16.56 6.68 20.42
N TYR A 56 -16.98 5.80 21.33
CA TYR A 56 -17.05 4.37 21.09
C TYR A 56 -18.44 3.95 20.65
N THR A 57 -18.53 2.84 19.92
CA THR A 57 -19.79 2.13 19.69
C THR A 57 -19.89 0.98 20.70
N LYS A 58 -21.04 0.82 21.36
CA LYS A 58 -21.31 -0.37 22.17
C LYS A 58 -21.73 -1.50 21.23
N THR A 59 -21.04 -2.62 21.30
CA THR A 59 -21.40 -3.81 20.52
C THR A 59 -21.46 -5.00 21.47
N THR A 60 -22.56 -5.74 21.40
CA THR A 60 -22.71 -6.98 22.15
C THR A 60 -22.01 -8.08 21.40
N ILE A 61 -20.97 -8.65 22.01
CA ILE A 61 -20.28 -9.82 21.48
C ILE A 61 -20.62 -11.03 22.33
N THR A 62 -20.88 -12.15 21.68
CA THR A 62 -21.06 -13.43 22.37
C THR A 62 -19.69 -14.05 22.57
N VAL A 63 -19.24 -14.14 23.82
CA VAL A 63 -17.96 -14.74 24.19
C VAL A 63 -18.20 -16.19 24.61
N GLY A 64 -17.31 -17.08 24.17
CA GLY A 64 -17.36 -18.51 24.55
C GLY A 64 -18.33 -19.37 23.75
N SER A 65 -18.88 -18.88 22.63
CA SER A 65 -19.64 -19.71 21.70
C SER A 65 -18.73 -20.72 20.97
N PRO A 66 -19.24 -21.93 20.66
CA PRO A 66 -18.51 -22.86 19.80
C PRO A 66 -18.29 -22.26 18.40
N ALA A 67 -17.31 -22.78 17.67
CA ALA A 67 -17.07 -22.38 16.28
C ALA A 67 -18.35 -22.60 15.47
N SER A 68 -18.83 -21.56 14.79
CA SER A 68 -19.98 -21.72 13.89
C SER A 68 -19.55 -22.45 12.62
N THR A 69 -20.50 -23.14 11.97
CA THR A 69 -20.24 -23.78 10.66
C THR A 69 -19.70 -22.78 9.65
N GLY A 70 -20.22 -21.54 9.66
CA GLY A 70 -19.75 -20.46 8.79
C GLY A 70 -18.29 -20.08 9.07
N GLU A 71 -17.89 -19.95 10.34
CA GLU A 71 -16.49 -19.66 10.72
C GLU A 71 -15.54 -20.76 10.23
N LEU A 72 -15.92 -22.03 10.42
CA LEU A 72 -15.11 -23.17 10.00
C LEU A 72 -14.96 -23.24 8.48
N VAL A 73 -16.06 -23.05 7.74
CA VAL A 73 -16.05 -23.03 6.26
C VAL A 73 -15.21 -21.87 5.72
N ILE A 74 -15.34 -20.67 6.28
CA ILE A 74 -14.53 -19.52 5.86
C ILE A 74 -13.04 -19.79 6.10
N ASN A 75 -12.67 -20.33 7.26
CA ASN A 75 -11.26 -20.66 7.55
C ASN A 75 -10.74 -21.79 6.65
N PHE A 76 -11.57 -22.78 6.34
CA PHE A 76 -11.24 -23.81 5.35
C PHE A 76 -10.96 -23.19 3.98
N ILE A 77 -11.86 -22.33 3.48
CA ILE A 77 -11.70 -21.69 2.16
C ILE A 77 -10.44 -20.82 2.12
N LEU A 78 -10.18 -20.04 3.17
CA LEU A 78 -8.96 -19.24 3.27
C LEU A 78 -7.71 -20.13 3.23
N GLY A 79 -7.64 -21.14 4.09
CA GLY A 79 -6.53 -22.10 4.08
C GLY A 79 -6.40 -22.82 2.74
N PHE A 80 -7.51 -23.17 2.10
CA PHE A 80 -7.54 -23.78 0.78
C PHE A 80 -6.94 -22.87 -0.29
N ILE A 81 -7.35 -21.60 -0.37
CA ILE A 81 -6.82 -20.65 -1.36
C ILE A 81 -5.31 -20.45 -1.14
N PHE A 82 -4.88 -20.25 0.11
CA PHE A 82 -3.45 -20.11 0.44
C PHE A 82 -2.67 -21.38 0.08
N GLY A 83 -3.19 -22.57 0.37
CA GLY A 83 -2.53 -23.84 0.08
C GLY A 83 -2.51 -24.17 -1.41
N PHE A 84 -3.61 -23.88 -2.11
CA PHE A 84 -3.78 -24.13 -3.54
C PHE A 84 -2.84 -23.27 -4.37
N LYS A 85 -2.67 -22.00 -3.98
CA LYS A 85 -1.81 -21.03 -4.65
C LYS A 85 -0.40 -20.98 -4.05
N ILE A 86 -0.26 -20.42 -2.86
CA ILE A 86 1.04 -20.07 -2.30
C ILE A 86 1.89 -21.31 -2.01
N LEU A 87 1.31 -22.35 -1.40
CA LEU A 87 2.04 -23.62 -1.24
C LEU A 87 2.11 -24.40 -2.55
N GLY A 88 1.08 -24.32 -3.40
CA GLY A 88 1.03 -25.04 -4.67
C GLY A 88 2.16 -24.67 -5.64
N VAL A 89 2.69 -23.44 -5.56
CA VAL A 89 3.81 -23.00 -6.40
C VAL A 89 5.07 -23.85 -6.21
N PHE A 90 5.24 -24.50 -5.06
CA PHE A 90 6.38 -25.38 -4.79
C PHE A 90 6.27 -26.76 -5.40
N PHE A 91 5.05 -27.20 -5.71
CA PHE A 91 4.78 -28.54 -6.21
C PHE A 91 4.54 -28.57 -7.73
N ILE A 92 4.30 -27.41 -8.34
CA ILE A 92 4.06 -27.28 -9.78
C ILE A 92 5.36 -26.92 -10.48
N LYS A 93 5.77 -27.76 -11.43
CA LYS A 93 7.00 -27.57 -12.21
C LYS A 93 6.95 -26.24 -12.96
N GLY A 94 8.01 -25.45 -12.85
CA GLY A 94 8.14 -24.16 -13.52
C GLY A 94 7.41 -22.99 -12.84
N ALA A 95 6.56 -23.23 -11.85
CA ALA A 95 5.77 -22.18 -11.21
C ALA A 95 6.63 -21.16 -10.42
N LEU A 96 7.80 -21.57 -9.93
CA LEU A 96 8.76 -20.67 -9.28
C LEU A 96 9.56 -19.77 -10.23
N ASN A 97 9.51 -20.03 -11.55
CA ASN A 97 10.19 -19.18 -12.52
C ASN A 97 9.41 -17.87 -12.75
N ASP A 98 8.08 -17.95 -12.72
CA ASP A 98 7.18 -16.79 -12.74
C ASP A 98 6.01 -16.99 -11.74
N PRO A 99 6.27 -16.75 -10.44
CA PRO A 99 5.27 -16.92 -9.39
C PRO A 99 4.06 -16.02 -9.58
N GLN A 100 4.24 -14.83 -10.15
CA GLN A 100 3.17 -13.85 -10.32
C GLN A 100 2.14 -14.36 -11.33
N THR A 101 2.58 -14.77 -12.52
CA THR A 101 1.68 -15.35 -13.52
C THR A 101 0.98 -16.61 -12.98
N PHE A 102 1.69 -17.44 -12.21
CA PHE A 102 1.10 -18.61 -11.57
C PHE A 102 0.00 -18.25 -10.55
N ILE A 103 0.23 -17.28 -9.66
CA ILE A 103 -0.74 -16.85 -8.63
C ILE A 103 -2.07 -16.43 -9.28
N PHE A 104 -2.00 -15.66 -10.36
CA PHE A 104 -3.17 -15.16 -11.09
C PHE A 104 -3.75 -16.14 -12.13
N SER A 105 -3.10 -17.28 -12.39
CA SER A 105 -3.61 -18.31 -13.32
C SER A 105 -4.77 -19.14 -12.73
N GLY A 106 -5.37 -20.03 -13.52
CA GLY A 106 -6.27 -21.07 -13.00
C GLY A 106 -5.56 -22.24 -12.29
N ASN A 107 -4.24 -22.32 -12.41
CA ASN A 107 -3.46 -23.46 -11.92
C ASN A 107 -3.23 -23.40 -10.40
N GLY A 108 -3.08 -24.57 -9.79
CA GLY A 108 -2.80 -24.72 -8.37
C GLY A 108 -2.78 -26.18 -7.95
N SER A 109 -2.44 -26.42 -6.68
CA SER A 109 -2.34 -27.76 -6.12
C SER A 109 -3.51 -28.05 -5.20
N TRP A 110 -4.42 -28.90 -5.66
CA TRP A 110 -5.59 -29.33 -4.88
C TRP A 110 -5.19 -30.01 -3.57
N MET A 111 -4.15 -30.84 -3.60
CA MET A 111 -3.65 -31.56 -2.42
C MET A 111 -3.21 -30.60 -1.32
N THR A 112 -2.36 -29.62 -1.66
CA THR A 112 -1.89 -28.63 -0.68
C THR A 112 -2.99 -27.68 -0.25
N GLY A 113 -3.93 -27.36 -1.15
CA GLY A 113 -5.15 -26.61 -0.83
C GLY A 113 -5.99 -27.33 0.23
N ILE A 114 -6.40 -28.56 -0.02
CA ILE A 114 -7.22 -29.34 0.92
C ILE A 114 -6.50 -29.50 2.26
N MET A 115 -5.21 -29.86 2.23
CA MET A 115 -4.41 -30.03 3.45
C MET A 115 -4.37 -28.76 4.30
N LEU A 116 -4.08 -27.61 3.69
CA LEU A 116 -3.99 -26.34 4.44
C LEU A 116 -5.38 -25.82 4.85
N GLY A 117 -6.41 -26.06 4.04
CA GLY A 117 -7.80 -25.78 4.38
C GLY A 117 -8.26 -26.55 5.63
N LEU A 118 -8.00 -27.86 5.67
CA LEU A 118 -8.30 -28.68 6.84
C LEU A 118 -7.50 -28.24 8.07
N LEU A 119 -6.22 -27.85 7.88
CA LEU A 119 -5.41 -27.32 8.97
C LEU A 119 -6.02 -26.03 9.55
N PHE A 120 -6.38 -25.05 8.72
CA PHE A 120 -6.95 -23.79 9.18
C PHE A 120 -8.31 -23.99 9.86
N MET A 121 -9.15 -24.86 9.30
CA MET A 121 -10.40 -25.26 9.92
C MET A 121 -10.17 -25.90 11.30
N GLY A 122 -9.22 -26.83 11.40
CA GLY A 122 -8.86 -27.50 12.65
C GLY A 122 -8.29 -26.55 13.70
N LEU A 123 -7.39 -25.64 13.31
CA LEU A 123 -6.85 -24.60 14.18
C LEU A 123 -7.96 -23.67 14.69
N LYS A 124 -8.90 -23.27 13.83
CA LYS A 124 -10.01 -22.42 14.24
C LYS A 124 -10.94 -23.13 15.22
N TRP A 125 -11.23 -24.40 14.94
CA TRP A 125 -12.00 -25.25 15.84
C TRP A 125 -11.32 -25.38 17.20
N GLN A 126 -10.02 -25.65 17.23
CA GLN A 126 -9.23 -25.77 18.46
C GLN A 126 -9.21 -24.46 19.26
N GLU A 127 -9.00 -23.32 18.60
CA GLU A 127 -9.03 -21.99 19.23
C GLU A 127 -10.37 -21.72 19.92
N LYS A 128 -11.48 -21.98 19.22
CA LYS A 128 -12.83 -21.77 19.74
C LYS A 128 -13.18 -22.75 20.85
N ASN A 129 -12.76 -24.01 20.72
CA ASN A 129 -13.02 -25.02 21.74
C ASN A 129 -12.23 -24.73 23.03
N LYS A 130 -10.99 -24.22 22.91
CA LYS A 130 -10.17 -23.79 24.06
C LYS A 130 -10.78 -22.60 24.81
N ASN A 131 -11.42 -21.68 24.08
CA ASN A 131 -12.03 -20.48 24.64
C ASN A 131 -13.55 -20.62 24.89
N LYS A 132 -14.10 -21.83 24.75
CA LYS A 132 -15.52 -22.11 24.93
C LYS A 132 -15.88 -21.98 26.42
N LEU A 133 -17.00 -21.33 26.70
CA LEU A 133 -17.58 -21.27 28.04
C LEU A 133 -18.74 -22.27 28.14
N ASP A 134 -19.00 -22.78 29.34
CA ASP A 134 -20.13 -23.70 29.59
C ASP A 134 -21.47 -23.08 29.18
N LYS A 135 -21.59 -21.76 29.33
CA LYS A 135 -22.67 -20.95 28.79
C LYS A 135 -22.08 -19.74 28.09
N PRO A 136 -22.37 -19.52 26.79
CA PRO A 136 -21.92 -18.32 26.10
C PRO A 136 -22.46 -17.07 26.78
N GLU A 137 -21.58 -16.12 27.07
CA GLU A 137 -21.93 -14.87 27.74
C GLU A 137 -21.99 -13.73 26.73
N GLN A 138 -23.05 -12.92 26.81
CA GLN A 138 -23.11 -11.67 26.06
C GLN A 138 -22.37 -10.58 26.83
N ARG A 139 -21.26 -10.11 26.27
CA ARG A 139 -20.48 -9.01 26.85
C ARG A 139 -20.64 -7.78 25.97
N ILE A 140 -21.00 -6.66 26.61
CA ILE A 140 -21.04 -5.36 25.95
C ILE A 140 -19.61 -4.83 25.91
N VAL A 141 -19.02 -4.80 24.72
CA VAL A 141 -17.68 -4.26 24.50
C VAL A 141 -17.79 -2.89 23.85
N ARG A 142 -16.91 -1.98 24.28
CA ARG A 142 -16.76 -0.65 23.67
C ARG A 142 -15.74 -0.77 22.55
N ILE A 143 -16.16 -0.53 21.32
CA ILE A 143 -15.28 -0.56 20.15
C ILE A 143 -14.95 0.88 19.75
N TRP A 144 -13.67 1.23 19.82
CA TRP A 144 -13.19 2.55 19.48
C TRP A 144 -12.72 2.63 18.02
N PRO A 145 -12.60 3.84 17.43
CA PRO A 145 -12.05 3.99 16.09
C PRO A 145 -10.66 3.39 15.91
N SER A 146 -9.82 3.39 16.95
CA SER A 146 -8.50 2.75 16.95
C SER A 146 -8.56 1.24 16.75
N ASP A 147 -9.62 0.59 17.23
CA ASP A 147 -9.78 -0.86 17.14
C ASP A 147 -10.25 -1.28 15.73
N ARG A 148 -10.77 -0.32 14.96
CA ARG A 148 -11.26 -0.50 13.59
C ARG A 148 -10.18 -0.29 12.52
N VAL A 149 -8.95 0.06 12.91
CA VAL A 149 -7.89 0.34 11.93
C VAL A 149 -7.57 -0.91 11.10
N GLY A 150 -7.64 -2.11 11.67
CA GLY A 150 -7.51 -3.36 10.91
C GLY A 150 -8.57 -3.48 9.81
N ASP A 151 -9.85 -3.30 10.15
CA ASP A 151 -10.95 -3.30 9.20
C ASP A 151 -10.75 -2.26 8.10
N ILE A 152 -10.39 -1.03 8.48
CA ILE A 152 -10.14 0.08 7.54
C ILE A 152 -9.00 -0.27 6.58
N THR A 153 -7.92 -0.89 7.08
CA THR A 153 -6.77 -1.31 6.27
C THR A 153 -7.18 -2.37 5.25
N ILE A 154 -7.97 -3.38 5.67
CA ILE A 154 -8.47 -4.43 4.78
C ILE A 154 -9.41 -3.85 3.72
N ILE A 155 -10.33 -2.99 4.12
CA ILE A 155 -11.25 -2.30 3.21
C ILE A 155 -10.47 -1.46 2.20
N ALA A 156 -9.46 -0.71 2.66
CA ALA A 156 -8.61 0.10 1.79
C ALA A 156 -7.86 -0.75 0.77
N ALA A 157 -7.29 -1.88 1.20
CA ALA A 157 -6.58 -2.80 0.31
C ALA A 157 -7.54 -3.39 -0.74
N VAL A 158 -8.66 -3.98 -0.31
CA VAL A 158 -9.61 -4.64 -1.22
C VAL A 158 -10.23 -3.64 -2.20
N ALA A 159 -10.79 -2.54 -1.70
CA ALA A 159 -11.40 -1.52 -2.55
C ALA A 159 -10.37 -0.83 -3.45
N GLY A 160 -9.13 -0.66 -2.97
CA GLY A 160 -8.02 -0.11 -3.74
C GLY A 160 -7.62 -1.00 -4.91
N PHE A 161 -7.44 -2.31 -4.68
CA PHE A 161 -7.15 -3.26 -5.75
C PHE A 161 -8.28 -3.34 -6.78
N ILE A 162 -9.53 -3.43 -6.31
CA ILE A 162 -10.71 -3.44 -7.19
C ILE A 162 -10.77 -2.17 -8.02
N GLY A 163 -10.63 -1.00 -7.39
CA GLY A 163 -10.68 0.29 -8.08
C GLY A 163 -9.56 0.47 -9.08
N ALA A 164 -8.34 0.06 -8.74
CA ALA A 164 -7.21 0.17 -9.64
C ALA A 164 -7.42 -0.68 -10.91
N LYS A 165 -8.01 -1.86 -10.75
CA LYS A 165 -8.31 -2.75 -11.86
C LYS A 165 -9.48 -2.26 -12.72
N ILE A 166 -10.55 -1.76 -12.09
CA ILE A 166 -11.69 -1.21 -12.82
C ILE A 166 -11.24 -0.04 -13.71
N PHE A 167 -10.49 0.91 -13.14
CA PHE A 167 -10.06 2.10 -13.90
C PHE A 167 -9.08 1.76 -15.01
N ASP A 168 -8.16 0.82 -14.80
CA ASP A 168 -7.26 0.35 -15.86
C ASP A 168 -8.04 -0.19 -17.08
N ASN A 169 -9.13 -0.93 -16.84
CA ASN A 169 -9.98 -1.43 -17.91
C ASN A 169 -10.83 -0.34 -18.57
N LEU A 170 -11.22 0.70 -17.83
CA LEU A 170 -11.94 1.86 -18.38
C LEU A 170 -11.03 2.76 -19.23
N GLU A 171 -9.78 2.96 -18.79
CA GLU A 171 -8.77 3.73 -19.52
C GLU A 171 -8.32 3.00 -20.79
N ASN A 172 -8.25 1.66 -20.74
CA ASN A 172 -7.82 0.81 -21.85
C ASN A 172 -9.00 -0.03 -22.41
N TRP A 173 -10.11 0.65 -22.72
CA TRP A 173 -11.37 0.01 -23.11
C TRP A 173 -11.25 -0.93 -24.31
N ASP A 174 -10.48 -0.54 -25.34
CA ASP A 174 -10.27 -1.35 -26.54
C ASP A 174 -9.55 -2.67 -26.21
N ARG A 175 -8.53 -2.61 -25.35
CA ARG A 175 -7.82 -3.80 -24.85
C ARG A 175 -8.76 -4.68 -24.02
N PHE A 176 -9.58 -4.07 -23.18
CA PHE A 176 -10.52 -4.79 -22.31
C PHE A 176 -11.57 -5.57 -23.10
N ILE A 177 -12.21 -4.97 -24.11
CA ILE A 177 -13.23 -5.63 -24.92
C ILE A 177 -12.69 -6.88 -25.64
N GLN A 178 -11.42 -6.86 -26.05
CA GLN A 178 -10.81 -7.97 -26.79
C GLN A 178 -10.61 -9.22 -25.94
N ASP A 179 -10.30 -9.06 -24.65
CA ASP A 179 -10.18 -10.17 -23.70
C ASP A 179 -10.62 -9.75 -22.29
N PRO A 180 -11.94 -9.73 -22.01
CA PRO A 180 -12.45 -9.19 -20.75
C PRO A 180 -12.01 -10.01 -19.53
N ILE A 181 -12.00 -11.34 -19.66
CA ILE A 181 -11.64 -12.25 -18.57
C ILE A 181 -10.13 -12.19 -18.33
N GLY A 182 -9.32 -12.29 -19.39
CA GLY A 182 -7.87 -12.24 -19.25
C GLY A 182 -7.39 -10.92 -18.68
N ASN A 183 -7.94 -9.79 -19.13
CA ASN A 183 -7.59 -8.49 -18.57
C ASN A 183 -8.02 -8.34 -17.11
N LEU A 184 -9.23 -8.80 -16.72
CA LEU A 184 -9.72 -8.67 -15.35
C LEU A 184 -8.89 -9.49 -14.34
N PHE A 185 -8.38 -10.65 -14.75
CA PHE A 185 -7.55 -11.51 -13.90
C PHE A 185 -6.05 -11.34 -14.14
N SER A 186 -5.61 -10.48 -15.06
CA SER A 186 -4.19 -10.30 -15.33
C SER A 186 -3.47 -9.72 -14.11
N ALA A 187 -2.22 -10.14 -13.93
CA ALA A 187 -1.34 -9.66 -12.88
C ALA A 187 -0.77 -8.24 -13.15
N SER A 188 -1.26 -7.57 -14.19
CA SER A 188 -0.79 -6.27 -14.68
C SER A 188 -1.98 -5.34 -14.93
N GLY A 189 -1.73 -4.05 -15.21
CA GLY A 189 -2.82 -3.10 -15.47
C GLY A 189 -3.55 -2.71 -14.18
N PHE A 190 -2.94 -1.79 -13.44
CA PHE A 190 -3.51 -1.21 -12.22
C PHE A 190 -3.34 0.30 -12.27
N THR A 191 -4.46 1.03 -12.38
CA THR A 191 -4.44 2.49 -12.37
C THR A 191 -4.51 3.00 -10.93
N PHE A 192 -3.48 3.71 -10.49
CA PHE A 192 -3.39 4.24 -9.12
C PHE A 192 -4.63 5.04 -8.69
N TYR A 193 -5.14 5.93 -9.56
CA TYR A 193 -6.27 6.80 -9.23
C TYR A 193 -7.56 6.06 -8.98
N GLY A 194 -7.83 5.00 -9.74
CA GLY A 194 -9.00 4.15 -9.49
C GLY A 194 -8.95 3.53 -8.11
N GLY A 195 -7.77 3.07 -7.68
CA GLY A 195 -7.57 2.52 -6.35
C GLY A 195 -7.75 3.57 -5.26
N LEU A 196 -7.16 4.75 -5.42
CA LEU A 196 -7.29 5.85 -4.46
C LEU A 196 -8.75 6.28 -4.27
N ILE A 197 -9.50 6.45 -5.37
CA ILE A 197 -10.89 6.93 -5.34
C ILE A 197 -11.79 5.90 -4.64
N LEU A 198 -11.76 4.63 -5.09
CA LEU A 198 -12.63 3.60 -4.51
C LEU A 198 -12.28 3.30 -3.05
N ALA A 199 -10.99 3.25 -2.70
CA ALA A 199 -10.57 3.07 -1.31
C ALA A 199 -11.05 4.22 -0.43
N THR A 200 -10.91 5.47 -0.89
CA THR A 200 -11.37 6.65 -0.13
C THR A 200 -12.88 6.62 0.09
N ILE A 201 -13.67 6.31 -0.95
CA ILE A 201 -15.13 6.20 -0.85
C ILE A 201 -15.52 5.09 0.13
N ALA A 202 -14.93 3.89 0.00
CA ALA A 202 -15.24 2.75 0.85
C ALA A 202 -14.92 3.02 2.32
N ILE A 203 -13.78 3.67 2.60
CA ILE A 203 -13.41 4.08 3.97
C ILE A 203 -14.42 5.10 4.50
N ILE A 204 -14.77 6.15 3.73
CA ILE A 204 -15.74 7.17 4.16
C ILE A 204 -17.10 6.55 4.48
N VAL A 205 -17.59 5.63 3.64
CA VAL A 205 -18.85 4.92 3.88
C VAL A 205 -18.77 4.07 5.16
N TYR A 206 -17.67 3.32 5.35
CA TYR A 206 -17.46 2.49 6.53
C TYR A 206 -17.39 3.32 7.81
N ILE A 207 -16.62 4.41 7.86
CA ILE A 207 -16.46 5.21 9.09
C ILE A 207 -17.75 5.98 9.42
N ARG A 208 -18.52 6.42 8.41
CA ARG A 208 -19.83 7.07 8.62
C ARG A 208 -20.87 6.12 9.21
N LYS A 209 -20.84 4.83 8.85
CA LYS A 209 -21.70 3.79 9.46
C LYS A 209 -21.55 3.72 10.99
N TYR A 210 -20.40 4.12 11.52
CA TYR A 210 -20.09 4.07 12.97
C TYR A 210 -20.01 5.46 13.63
N ASP A 211 -20.57 6.50 13.02
CA ASP A 211 -20.55 7.90 13.51
C ASP A 211 -19.12 8.43 13.80
N ILE A 212 -18.13 7.95 13.04
CA ILE A 212 -16.73 8.39 13.17
C ILE A 212 -16.55 9.64 12.29
N SER A 213 -16.06 10.72 12.90
CA SER A 213 -15.80 11.98 12.20
C SER A 213 -14.78 11.80 11.07
N VAL A 214 -15.22 12.03 9.83
CA VAL A 214 -14.38 11.93 8.62
C VAL A 214 -13.19 12.88 8.69
N VAL A 215 -13.39 14.11 9.17
CA VAL A 215 -12.32 15.13 9.21
C VAL A 215 -11.26 14.77 10.24
N HIS A 216 -11.65 14.29 11.43
CA HIS A 216 -10.68 13.86 12.43
C HIS A 216 -9.96 12.57 12.03
N MET A 217 -10.64 11.69 11.30
CA MET A 217 -10.02 10.50 10.70
C MET A 217 -8.99 10.91 9.65
N ALA A 218 -9.34 11.83 8.74
CA ALA A 218 -8.42 12.33 7.72
C ALA A 218 -7.17 12.97 8.37
N ASP A 219 -7.34 13.80 9.41
CA ASP A 219 -6.21 14.37 10.14
C ASP A 219 -5.34 13.29 10.80
N ALA A 220 -5.95 12.21 11.31
CA ALA A 220 -5.20 11.11 11.90
C ALA A 220 -4.42 10.31 10.85
N MET A 221 -4.98 10.16 9.65
CA MET A 221 -4.36 9.45 8.53
C MET A 221 -3.28 10.26 7.82
N ALA A 222 -3.39 11.59 7.79
CA ALA A 222 -2.50 12.47 7.02
C ALA A 222 -1.00 12.20 7.21
N PRO A 223 -0.44 12.13 8.44
CA PRO A 223 0.96 11.76 8.61
C PRO A 223 1.27 10.33 8.13
N ALA A 224 0.38 9.37 8.44
CA ALA A 224 0.58 7.98 8.07
C ALA A 224 0.57 7.75 6.55
N LEU A 225 -0.25 8.51 5.81
CA LEU A 225 -0.28 8.47 4.34
C LEU A 225 1.06 8.95 3.75
N MET A 226 1.62 10.05 4.27
CA MET A 226 2.94 10.53 3.84
C MET A 226 4.06 9.52 4.15
N LEU A 227 4.01 8.88 5.33
CA LEU A 227 4.94 7.79 5.66
C LEU A 227 4.78 6.61 4.70
N SER A 228 3.54 6.21 4.41
CA SER A 228 3.24 5.07 3.54
C SER A 228 3.75 5.32 2.12
N TYR A 229 3.60 6.54 1.62
CA TYR A 229 4.14 6.95 0.33
C TYR A 229 5.66 6.80 0.29
N GLY A 230 6.38 7.33 1.29
CA GLY A 230 7.83 7.16 1.40
C GLY A 230 8.26 5.68 1.47
N LEU A 231 7.57 4.86 2.27
CA LEU A 231 7.86 3.42 2.37
C LEU A 231 7.57 2.67 1.05
N GLY A 232 6.51 3.04 0.33
CA GLY A 232 6.21 2.52 -0.99
C GLY A 232 7.32 2.85 -2.00
N ARG A 233 7.89 4.06 -1.91
CA ARG A 233 9.02 4.49 -2.76
C ARG A 233 10.32 3.74 -2.48
N ILE A 234 10.52 3.22 -1.25
CA ILE A 234 11.59 2.23 -1.00
C ILE A 234 11.38 1.00 -1.87
N GLY A 235 10.13 0.54 -2.03
CA GLY A 235 9.75 -0.52 -2.95
C GLY A 235 10.23 -0.25 -4.37
N CYS A 236 9.89 0.93 -4.89
CA CYS A 236 10.29 1.38 -6.23
C CYS A 236 11.82 1.41 -6.38
N GLN A 237 12.51 2.01 -5.41
CA GLN A 237 13.98 2.12 -5.42
C GLN A 237 14.66 0.75 -5.37
N VAL A 238 14.15 -0.19 -4.58
CA VAL A 238 14.77 -1.51 -4.42
C VAL A 238 14.52 -2.39 -5.65
N ALA A 239 13.32 -2.34 -6.22
CA ALA A 239 12.97 -3.12 -7.41
C ALA A 239 13.58 -2.54 -8.69
N GLY A 240 13.72 -1.22 -8.79
CA GLY A 240 13.99 -0.55 -10.06
C GLY A 240 12.81 -0.77 -11.02
N ASP A 241 11.64 -0.26 -10.67
CA ASP A 241 10.36 -0.51 -11.35
C ASP A 241 10.01 0.53 -12.42
N GLY A 242 10.96 1.38 -12.82
CA GLY A 242 10.73 2.43 -13.83
C GLY A 242 10.45 3.80 -13.23
N ASP A 243 10.35 3.91 -11.90
CA ASP A 243 10.02 5.18 -11.26
C ASP A 243 11.18 6.19 -11.16
N TRP A 244 12.18 6.04 -12.04
CA TRP A 244 13.38 6.88 -12.09
C TRP A 244 13.20 8.16 -12.91
N GLY A 245 14.20 9.03 -12.81
CA GLY A 245 14.20 10.35 -13.41
C GLY A 245 14.74 10.39 -14.83
N ILE A 246 14.87 11.61 -15.37
CA ILE A 246 15.54 11.86 -16.64
C ILE A 246 17.04 11.57 -16.53
N VAL A 247 17.69 11.41 -17.68
CA VAL A 247 19.14 11.23 -17.77
C VAL A 247 19.88 12.32 -16.99
N ASN A 248 20.84 11.89 -16.17
CA ASN A 248 21.71 12.75 -15.39
C ASN A 248 23.18 12.39 -15.63
N THR A 249 23.82 13.11 -16.55
CA THR A 249 25.26 12.99 -16.82
C THR A 249 26.09 14.03 -16.08
N ARG A 250 25.48 14.83 -15.20
CA ARG A 250 26.20 15.88 -14.46
C ARG A 250 27.02 15.23 -13.35
N PRO A 251 28.26 15.70 -13.10
CA PRO A 251 29.04 15.21 -11.98
C PRO A 251 28.31 15.50 -10.68
N ASN A 252 28.44 14.60 -9.71
CA ASN A 252 27.86 14.75 -8.38
C ASN A 252 28.40 16.03 -7.72
N PRO A 253 27.56 17.04 -7.44
CA PRO A 253 28.01 18.28 -6.82
C PRO A 253 28.22 18.13 -5.31
N PHE A 254 27.81 17.01 -4.71
CA PHE A 254 27.85 16.77 -3.27
C PHE A 254 28.88 15.70 -2.93
N GLY A 255 30.11 16.11 -2.63
CA GLY A 255 31.22 15.19 -2.34
C GLY A 255 31.04 14.27 -1.12
N PHE A 256 30.05 14.52 -0.26
CA PHE A 256 29.70 13.64 0.86
C PHE A 256 28.67 12.56 0.50
N LEU A 257 27.99 12.69 -0.65
CA LEU A 257 27.02 11.71 -1.13
C LEU A 257 27.70 10.74 -2.10
N PRO A 258 27.35 9.44 -2.04
CA PRO A 258 27.81 8.50 -3.04
C PRO A 258 27.17 8.81 -4.40
N ASP A 259 27.88 8.52 -5.49
CA ASP A 259 27.43 8.89 -6.84
C ASP A 259 26.07 8.28 -7.22
N TRP A 260 25.76 7.06 -6.75
CA TRP A 260 24.47 6.43 -6.98
C TRP A 260 23.29 7.19 -6.36
N ALA A 261 23.53 8.04 -5.35
CA ALA A 261 22.49 8.89 -4.79
C ALA A 261 22.22 10.13 -5.65
N TRP A 262 23.10 10.46 -6.60
CA TRP A 262 22.95 11.57 -7.54
C TRP A 262 22.56 11.13 -8.95
N ALA A 263 23.21 10.09 -9.46
CA ALA A 263 23.03 9.53 -10.78
C ALA A 263 23.17 8.01 -10.69
N TYR A 264 22.15 7.27 -11.12
CA TYR A 264 22.11 5.82 -10.97
C TYR A 264 21.57 5.13 -12.23
N ASP A 265 22.12 3.98 -12.54
CA ASP A 265 21.83 3.21 -13.77
C ASP A 265 20.94 1.98 -13.52
N TYR A 266 20.47 1.77 -12.28
CA TYR A 266 19.48 0.74 -11.93
C TYR A 266 19.82 -0.66 -12.49
N PRO A 267 20.96 -1.26 -12.09
CA PRO A 267 21.33 -2.60 -12.52
C PRO A 267 20.33 -3.63 -11.98
N HIS A 268 19.98 -4.63 -12.78
CA HIS A 268 18.99 -5.66 -12.46
C HIS A 268 17.56 -5.11 -12.23
N ASN A 269 17.20 -4.02 -12.90
CA ASN A 269 15.85 -3.44 -12.79
C ASN A 269 14.76 -4.44 -13.22
N VAL A 270 13.60 -4.41 -12.56
CA VAL A 270 12.52 -5.39 -12.81
C VAL A 270 11.87 -5.24 -14.19
N ASN A 271 11.99 -4.05 -14.79
CA ASN A 271 11.47 -3.77 -16.13
C ASN A 271 12.35 -4.35 -17.24
N ARG A 272 13.55 -4.86 -16.90
CA ARG A 272 14.51 -5.43 -17.84
C ARG A 272 14.93 -4.43 -18.92
N GLU A 273 14.92 -3.15 -18.58
CA GLU A 273 15.25 -2.06 -19.48
C GLU A 273 16.76 -1.82 -19.52
N GLY A 274 17.21 -1.31 -20.67
CA GLY A 274 18.58 -0.87 -20.90
C GLY A 274 19.42 -1.87 -21.70
N VAL A 275 20.72 -1.93 -21.39
CA VAL A 275 21.71 -2.77 -22.08
C VAL A 275 22.15 -3.95 -21.22
N PRO A 276 22.67 -5.04 -21.80
CA PRO A 276 23.07 -6.22 -21.05
C PRO A 276 24.26 -5.96 -20.11
N LEU A 277 24.19 -6.55 -18.91
CA LEU A 277 25.31 -6.63 -17.97
C LEU A 277 26.25 -7.77 -18.38
N LEU A 278 27.55 -7.49 -18.51
CA LEU A 278 28.58 -8.50 -18.79
C LEU A 278 28.69 -9.48 -17.63
N ASN A 279 28.78 -10.78 -17.92
CA ASN A 279 28.96 -11.87 -16.95
C ASN A 279 27.89 -11.93 -15.84
N CYS A 280 26.63 -11.64 -16.18
CA CYS A 280 25.52 -11.69 -15.24
C CYS A 280 24.82 -13.07 -15.17
N ASP A 281 24.56 -13.55 -13.96
CA ASP A 281 23.86 -14.82 -13.67
C ASP A 281 22.58 -14.59 -12.82
N TRP A 282 21.78 -13.60 -13.22
CA TRP A 282 20.53 -13.20 -12.56
C TRP A 282 19.29 -13.48 -13.42
N GLY A 283 19.40 -14.46 -14.33
CA GLY A 283 18.35 -14.82 -15.27
C GLY A 283 17.95 -13.63 -16.15
N ASP A 284 16.65 -13.36 -16.23
CA ASP A 284 16.11 -12.28 -17.05
C ASP A 284 16.47 -10.87 -16.56
N TYR A 285 17.02 -10.74 -15.34
CA TYR A 285 17.35 -9.44 -14.74
C TYR A 285 18.81 -9.05 -14.98
N CYS A 286 19.32 -9.28 -16.18
CA CYS A 286 20.71 -9.01 -16.54
C CYS A 286 20.89 -7.75 -17.39
N THR A 287 20.16 -6.68 -17.05
CA THR A 287 20.23 -5.39 -17.74
C THR A 287 20.47 -4.22 -16.77
N HIS A 288 20.96 -3.12 -17.30
CA HIS A 288 21.06 -1.82 -16.62
C HIS A 288 20.87 -0.67 -17.62
N LEU A 289 20.50 0.51 -17.16
CA LEU A 289 20.27 1.67 -18.02
C LEU A 289 21.59 2.12 -18.67
N ALA A 290 21.57 2.36 -19.98
CA ALA A 290 22.75 2.77 -20.73
C ALA A 290 23.32 4.13 -20.29
N GLN A 291 22.45 5.00 -19.79
CA GLN A 291 22.83 6.29 -19.21
C GLN A 291 22.25 6.38 -17.79
N PRO A 292 23.01 6.90 -16.82
CA PRO A 292 22.50 7.07 -15.48
C PRO A 292 21.44 8.17 -15.45
N VAL A 293 20.51 8.02 -14.51
CA VAL A 293 19.34 8.89 -14.36
C VAL A 293 19.27 9.43 -12.93
N TYR A 294 18.50 10.49 -12.70
CA TYR A 294 18.19 10.92 -11.34
C TYR A 294 17.45 9.79 -10.59
N PRO A 295 17.91 9.35 -9.40
CA PRO A 295 17.21 8.35 -8.61
C PRO A 295 16.00 8.98 -7.89
N THR A 296 14.97 9.37 -8.65
CA THR A 296 13.78 10.04 -8.10
C THR A 296 13.09 9.28 -6.97
N PRO A 297 12.97 7.93 -6.96
CA PRO A 297 12.39 7.24 -5.81
C PRO A 297 13.17 7.48 -4.52
N LEU A 298 14.51 7.56 -4.59
CA LEU A 298 15.36 7.94 -3.45
C LEU A 298 14.99 9.33 -2.92
N TYR A 299 14.82 10.30 -3.82
CA TYR A 299 14.45 11.67 -3.44
C TYR A 299 13.05 11.70 -2.83
N GLU A 300 12.09 11.00 -3.42
CA GLU A 300 10.73 10.85 -2.91
C GLU A 300 10.74 10.23 -1.49
N ILE A 301 11.59 9.20 -1.23
CA ILE A 301 11.75 8.62 0.12
C ILE A 301 12.21 9.67 1.13
N VAL A 302 13.31 10.39 0.83
CA VAL A 302 13.90 11.37 1.76
C VAL A 302 12.91 12.50 2.03
N MET A 303 12.29 13.05 0.99
CA MET A 303 11.29 14.10 1.12
C MET A 303 10.07 13.62 1.91
N SER A 304 9.56 12.43 1.62
CA SER A 304 8.39 11.87 2.31
C SER A 304 8.65 11.60 3.79
N LEU A 305 9.83 11.10 4.15
CA LEU A 305 10.21 10.90 5.56
C LEU A 305 10.37 12.23 6.30
N ALA A 306 10.96 13.24 5.65
CA ALA A 306 11.06 14.59 6.22
C ALA A 306 9.68 15.23 6.42
N LEU A 307 8.81 15.14 5.42
CA LEU A 307 7.44 15.67 5.47
C LEU A 307 6.56 14.89 6.46
N PHE A 308 6.74 13.57 6.57
CA PHE A 308 6.15 12.78 7.65
C PHE A 308 6.60 13.29 9.01
N GLY A 309 7.91 13.50 9.20
CA GLY A 309 8.46 14.07 10.44
C GLY A 309 7.85 15.43 10.78
N LEU A 310 7.69 16.31 9.78
CA LEU A 310 7.02 17.60 9.91
C LEU A 310 5.56 17.44 10.32
N LEU A 311 4.76 16.66 9.59
CA LEU A 311 3.34 16.43 9.89
C LEU A 311 3.17 15.78 11.27
N TRP A 312 4.04 14.83 11.59
CA TRP A 312 4.07 14.18 12.89
C TRP A 312 4.34 15.22 13.98
N PHE A 313 5.34 16.08 13.84
CA PHE A 313 5.59 17.17 14.79
C PHE A 313 4.39 18.13 14.92
N LEU A 314 3.81 18.56 13.79
CA LEU A 314 2.70 19.51 13.74
C LEU A 314 1.40 18.96 14.33
N ARG A 315 1.17 17.64 14.33
CA ARG A 315 -0.08 17.03 14.82
C ARG A 315 -0.44 17.39 16.28
N LYS A 316 0.57 17.73 17.08
CA LYS A 316 0.40 18.16 18.49
C LYS A 316 0.14 19.66 18.63
N ARG A 317 0.54 20.46 17.63
CA ARG A 317 0.41 21.93 17.62
C ARG A 317 -0.86 22.38 16.92
N ILE A 318 -1.32 21.60 15.94
CA ILE A 318 -2.52 21.90 15.15
C ILE A 318 -3.70 21.14 15.75
N THR A 319 -4.59 21.88 16.42
CA THR A 319 -5.77 21.33 17.10
C THR A 319 -7.04 21.45 16.29
N MET A 320 -7.08 22.36 15.31
CA MET A 320 -8.25 22.60 14.47
C MET A 320 -8.43 21.48 13.45
N ALA A 321 -9.65 20.95 13.38
CA ALA A 321 -10.04 19.88 12.46
C ALA A 321 -9.78 20.27 11.00
N GLY A 322 -9.18 19.36 10.23
CA GLY A 322 -8.94 19.48 8.79
C GLY A 322 -7.66 20.23 8.44
N ARG A 323 -7.05 20.99 9.36
CA ARG A 323 -5.82 21.74 9.07
C ARG A 323 -4.61 20.83 8.86
N LEU A 324 -4.52 19.71 9.58
CA LEU A 324 -3.39 18.79 9.40
C LEU A 324 -3.49 18.08 8.05
N THR A 325 -4.70 17.66 7.66
CA THR A 325 -5.01 17.15 6.32
C THR A 325 -4.70 18.17 5.23
N ALA A 326 -5.08 19.43 5.44
CA ALA A 326 -4.80 20.51 4.49
C ALA A 326 -3.31 20.70 4.23
N ILE A 327 -2.49 20.71 5.29
CA ILE A 327 -1.03 20.79 5.17
C ILE A 327 -0.50 19.57 4.43
N TYR A 328 -0.97 18.36 4.77
CA TYR A 328 -0.59 17.14 4.04
C TYR A 328 -0.88 17.24 2.54
N LEU A 329 -2.09 17.65 2.15
CA LEU A 329 -2.47 17.80 0.73
C LEU A 329 -1.53 18.79 0.02
N PHE A 330 -1.21 19.90 0.67
CA PHE A 330 -0.31 20.90 0.12
C PHE A 330 1.12 20.37 -0.05
N VAL A 331 1.72 19.82 1.02
CA VAL A 331 3.12 19.37 0.96
C VAL A 331 3.30 18.12 0.09
N ASN A 332 2.30 17.24 0.03
CA ASN A 332 2.28 16.09 -0.86
C ASN A 332 2.17 16.52 -2.33
N GLY A 333 1.30 17.50 -2.61
CA GLY A 333 1.22 18.11 -3.94
C GLY A 333 2.54 18.78 -4.33
N LEU A 334 3.12 19.58 -3.43
CA LEU A 334 4.37 20.27 -3.69
C LEU A 334 5.53 19.30 -3.95
N GLU A 335 5.69 18.27 -3.13
CA GLU A 335 6.68 17.22 -3.33
C GLU A 335 6.53 16.57 -4.70
N ARG A 336 5.30 16.14 -5.04
CA ARG A 336 5.05 15.48 -6.30
C ARG A 336 5.32 16.39 -7.49
N PHE A 337 4.92 17.66 -7.41
CA PHE A 337 5.17 18.65 -8.45
C PHE A 337 6.67 18.87 -8.70
N LEU A 338 7.48 18.94 -7.64
CA LEU A 338 8.93 19.15 -7.75
C LEU A 338 9.63 17.93 -8.36
N ILE A 339 9.29 16.72 -7.91
CA ILE A 339 9.87 15.48 -8.44
C ILE A 339 9.49 15.27 -9.90
N GLU A 340 8.27 15.62 -10.27
CA GLU A 340 7.76 15.44 -11.63
C GLU A 340 8.58 16.23 -12.68
N LYS A 341 9.21 17.35 -12.29
CA LYS A 341 10.11 18.12 -13.18
C LYS A 341 11.36 17.37 -13.60
N ILE A 342 11.75 16.35 -12.84
CA ILE A 342 12.94 15.52 -13.09
C ILE A 342 12.57 14.07 -13.39
N ARG A 343 11.28 13.75 -13.57
CA ARG A 343 10.76 12.42 -13.94
C ARG A 343 10.70 12.23 -15.46
N VAL A 344 10.84 10.96 -15.88
CA VAL A 344 10.51 10.54 -17.26
C VAL A 344 9.03 10.19 -17.29
N ASN A 345 8.17 11.16 -17.59
CA ASN A 345 6.73 10.94 -17.74
C ASN A 345 6.20 11.59 -19.02
N THR A 346 5.15 11.00 -19.58
CA THR A 346 4.50 11.48 -20.80
C THR A 346 3.79 12.81 -20.53
N LYS A 347 4.07 13.81 -21.36
CA LYS A 347 3.41 15.11 -21.34
C LYS A 347 2.10 15.05 -22.13
N GLN A 348 1.05 15.68 -21.60
CA GLN A 348 -0.25 15.77 -22.25
C GLN A 348 -0.44 17.14 -22.89
N ASN A 349 -1.08 17.21 -24.04
CA ASN A 349 -1.44 18.49 -24.67
C ASN A 349 -2.71 19.02 -23.99
N PHE A 350 -2.58 20.07 -23.18
CA PHE A 350 -3.71 20.67 -22.46
C PHE A 350 -3.69 22.20 -22.58
N LEU A 351 -4.66 22.77 -23.30
CA LEU A 351 -4.82 24.23 -23.46
C LEU A 351 -3.53 24.97 -23.90
N GLY A 352 -2.74 24.37 -24.78
CA GLY A 352 -1.46 24.93 -25.25
C GLY A 352 -0.28 24.78 -24.26
N LEU A 353 -0.52 24.20 -23.09
CA LEU A 353 0.50 23.74 -22.16
C LEU A 353 0.73 22.24 -22.33
N HIS A 354 1.91 21.78 -21.91
CA HIS A 354 2.30 20.36 -21.98
C HIS A 354 2.56 19.74 -20.59
N PRO A 355 1.60 19.83 -19.63
CA PRO A 355 1.82 19.27 -18.30
C PRO A 355 1.70 17.75 -18.30
N THR A 356 2.34 17.09 -17.34
CA THR A 356 2.05 15.67 -17.05
C THR A 356 0.79 15.56 -16.20
N GLN A 357 0.15 14.39 -16.21
CA GLN A 357 -1.03 14.13 -15.36
C GLN A 357 -0.73 14.37 -13.87
N ALA A 358 0.48 14.01 -13.43
CA ALA A 358 0.93 14.23 -12.06
C ALA A 358 1.09 15.71 -11.70
N GLU A 359 1.53 16.58 -12.64
CA GLU A 359 1.61 18.04 -12.41
C GLU A 359 0.22 18.67 -12.21
N ILE A 360 -0.77 18.25 -13.00
CA ILE A 360 -2.15 18.72 -12.86
C ILE A 360 -2.68 18.33 -11.47
N ILE A 361 -2.55 17.05 -11.11
CA ILE A 361 -3.12 16.52 -9.88
C ILE A 361 -2.42 17.07 -8.64
N SER A 362 -1.09 17.17 -8.66
CA SER A 362 -0.34 17.83 -7.59
C SER A 362 -0.76 19.28 -7.39
N THR A 363 -1.00 20.02 -8.47
CA THR A 363 -1.54 21.39 -8.41
C THR A 363 -2.93 21.42 -7.79
N CYS A 364 -3.82 20.51 -8.19
CA CYS A 364 -5.15 20.37 -7.57
C CYS A 364 -5.06 20.04 -6.07
N LEU A 365 -4.15 19.16 -5.66
CA LEU A 365 -3.92 18.83 -4.25
C LEU A 365 -3.43 20.05 -3.45
N MET A 366 -2.52 20.84 -4.01
CA MET A 366 -2.07 22.08 -3.39
C MET A 366 -3.21 23.07 -3.20
N ILE A 367 -4.02 23.31 -4.24
CA ILE A 367 -5.18 24.20 -4.18
C ILE A 367 -6.20 23.68 -3.15
N ALA A 368 -6.52 22.39 -3.18
CA ALA A 368 -7.43 21.75 -2.22
C ALA A 368 -6.92 21.89 -0.79
N GLY A 369 -5.61 21.76 -0.56
CA GLY A 369 -4.96 22.01 0.71
C GLY A 369 -5.16 23.45 1.19
N VAL A 370 -4.89 24.45 0.34
CA VAL A 370 -5.09 25.87 0.69
C VAL A 370 -6.55 26.16 1.03
N VAL A 371 -7.48 25.70 0.17
CA VAL A 371 -8.92 25.87 0.39
C VAL A 371 -9.33 25.22 1.72
N LEU A 372 -8.97 23.95 1.96
CA LEU A 372 -9.31 23.27 3.20
C LEU A 372 -8.74 23.98 4.42
N TYR A 373 -7.52 24.53 4.33
CA TYR A 373 -6.90 25.27 5.43
C TYR A 373 -7.69 26.53 5.79
N ILE A 374 -8.16 27.29 4.79
CA ILE A 374 -8.95 28.52 4.97
C ILE A 374 -10.35 28.20 5.53
N TYR A 375 -10.97 27.11 5.09
CA TYR A 375 -12.33 26.73 5.50
C TYR A 375 -12.38 25.88 6.78
N ALA A 376 -11.25 25.32 7.23
CA ALA A 376 -11.14 24.52 8.46
C ALA A 376 -11.80 25.15 9.70
N PRO A 377 -11.70 26.48 9.96
CA PRO A 377 -12.38 27.11 11.10
C PRO A 377 -13.91 26.97 11.10
N LYS A 378 -14.53 26.72 9.93
CA LYS A 378 -15.98 26.54 9.80
C LYS A 378 -16.44 25.10 10.08
N ILE A 379 -15.50 24.15 10.26
CA ILE A 379 -15.82 22.75 10.53
C ILE A 379 -16.22 22.61 12.00
N LYS A 380 -17.50 22.27 12.24
CA LYS A 380 -18.01 21.99 13.58
C LYS A 380 -17.31 20.76 14.17
N THR A 381 -16.65 20.95 15.31
CA THR A 381 -16.02 19.87 16.06
C THR A 381 -16.97 19.42 17.17
N LYS A 382 -17.36 18.14 17.15
CA LYS A 382 -18.16 17.52 18.22
C LYS A 382 -17.21 16.93 19.24
N LEU A 383 -17.29 17.42 20.48
CA LEU A 383 -16.53 16.89 21.61
C LEU A 383 -17.37 15.87 22.38
N TYR A 384 -16.74 14.79 22.80
CA TYR A 384 -17.30 13.72 23.60
C TYR A 384 -16.65 13.72 24.99
N PRO A 385 -17.38 13.28 26.03
CA PRO A 385 -16.79 13.12 27.35
C PRO A 385 -15.63 12.11 27.27
N VAL A 386 -14.47 12.48 27.82
CA VAL A 386 -13.35 11.56 27.95
C VAL A 386 -13.77 10.50 28.97
N ALA A 387 -13.79 9.23 28.57
CA ALA A 387 -14.11 8.15 29.49
C ALA A 387 -13.00 8.08 30.55
N GLU A 388 -13.38 8.22 31.83
CA GLU A 388 -12.50 7.97 32.98
C GLU A 388 -11.94 6.55 33.01
#